data_AF-A0A1I8I2I1-F1
#
_entry.id   AF-A0A1I8I2I1-F1
#
_cell.length_a   1.000
_cell.length_b   1.000
_cell.length_c   1.000
_cell.angle_alpha   90.00
_cell.angle_beta   90.00
_cell.angle_gamma   90.00
#
_symmetry.space_group_name_H-M   'P 1'
#
loop_
_entity.id
_entity.type
_entity.pdbx_description
1 polymer ?
#
loop_
_entity_poly.entity_id
_entity_poly.type
_entity_poly.pdbx_seq_one_letter_code
_entity_poly.pdbx_strand_id
1 'polypeptide(L)'
;MPVNSYMPTAETAVWNTKLQGVNYSIALSKDSLELWCNDQLLQTVSDFSDTGSTLDFELDGQKGRISIVPGGRGGTRYELTLNGRPVEAAREPPEGGLRREKTRLH
;
A
#
# COMPACT_ATOMS: atom_id res chain seq x y z
N MET A 1 10.01 10.65 3.69
CA MET A 1 8.60 10.32 3.39
C MET A 1 8.00 11.54 2.71
N PRO A 2 7.30 11.40 1.57
CA PRO A 2 6.44 12.46 1.07
C PRO A 2 5.48 12.94 2.15
N VAL A 3 5.07 14.21 2.11
CA VAL A 3 4.23 14.85 3.15
C VAL A 3 2.85 14.18 3.29
N ASN A 4 2.38 13.46 2.26
CA ASN A 4 1.04 12.84 2.20
C ASN A 4 1.08 11.30 2.08
N SER A 5 2.08 10.65 2.68
CA SER A 5 2.14 9.18 2.70
C SER A 5 1.30 8.61 3.84
N TYR A 6 0.37 7.71 3.51
CA TYR A 6 -0.30 6.86 4.48
C TYR A 6 0.70 6.02 5.26
N MET A 7 0.32 5.72 6.50
CA MET A 7 0.98 4.77 7.38
C MET A 7 0.14 3.49 7.41
N PRO A 8 0.77 2.31 7.33
CA PRO A 8 0.05 1.06 7.56
C PRO A 8 -0.47 1.01 9.00
N THR A 9 -1.53 0.24 9.23
CA THR A 9 -2.09 -0.03 10.55
C THR A 9 -2.48 -1.51 10.67
N ALA A 10 -3.01 -1.91 11.83
CA ALA A 10 -3.62 -3.24 11.98
C ALA A 10 -4.72 -3.49 10.93
N GLU A 11 -5.48 -2.46 10.56
CA GLU A 11 -6.64 -2.56 9.66
C GLU A 11 -6.33 -2.18 8.20
N THR A 12 -5.17 -1.60 7.93
CA THR A 12 -4.80 -1.13 6.58
C THR A 12 -3.47 -1.68 6.11
N ALA A 13 -3.45 -2.15 4.86
CA ALA A 13 -2.20 -2.42 4.14
C ALA A 13 -1.89 -1.20 3.26
N VAL A 14 -0.63 -0.76 3.26
CA VAL A 14 -0.25 0.49 2.59
C VAL A 14 0.95 0.27 1.68
N TRP A 15 0.97 0.96 0.54
CA TRP A 15 2.09 1.04 -0.39
C TRP A 15 2.35 2.49 -0.75
N ASN A 16 3.61 2.91 -0.60
CA ASN A 16 4.06 4.25 -0.98
C ASN A 16 5.04 4.10 -2.15
N THR A 17 4.66 4.58 -3.33
CA THR A 17 5.45 4.42 -4.55
C THR A 17 5.54 5.72 -5.35
N LYS A 18 6.46 5.78 -6.30
CA LYS A 18 6.66 6.91 -7.18
C LYS A 18 6.56 6.47 -8.64
N LEU A 19 5.57 6.97 -9.36
CA LEU A 19 5.37 6.70 -10.78
C LEU A 19 5.59 7.99 -11.56
N GLN A 20 6.48 7.97 -12.56
CA GLN A 20 6.74 9.12 -13.44
C GLN A 20 7.04 10.45 -12.73
N GLY A 21 7.64 10.41 -11.54
CA GLY A 21 7.93 11.64 -10.77
C GLY A 21 6.87 11.99 -9.71
N VAL A 22 5.69 11.39 -9.77
CA VAL A 22 4.56 11.65 -8.87
C VAL A 22 4.51 10.60 -7.76
N ASN A 23 4.28 11.04 -6.52
CA ASN A 23 4.15 10.14 -5.37
C ASN A 23 2.70 9.67 -5.25
N TYR A 24 2.53 8.36 -5.02
CA TYR A 24 1.25 7.74 -4.73
C TYR A 24 1.33 7.05 -3.39
N SER A 25 0.30 7.27 -2.58
CA SER A 25 0.06 6.51 -1.37
C SER A 25 -1.23 5.73 -1.56
N ILE A 26 -1.10 4.41 -1.55
CA ILE A 26 -2.18 3.46 -1.78
C ILE A 26 -2.47 2.76 -0.46
N ALA A 27 -3.73 2.77 -0.01
CA ALA A 27 -4.16 2.08 1.19
C ALA A 27 -5.32 1.13 0.85
N LEU A 28 -5.22 -0.10 1.34
CA LEU A 28 -6.29 -1.09 1.31
C LEU A 28 -6.86 -1.24 2.72
N SER A 29 -8.17 -1.05 2.86
CA SER A 29 -8.92 -1.46 4.04
C SER A 29 -9.04 -2.99 4.07
N LYS A 30 -8.55 -3.65 5.12
CA LYS A 30 -8.57 -5.13 5.21
C LYS A 30 -9.98 -5.69 5.43
N ASP A 31 -10.86 -4.89 6.02
CA ASP A 31 -12.26 -5.24 6.30
C ASP A 31 -13.17 -5.00 5.10
N SER A 32 -13.17 -3.77 4.57
CA SER A 32 -14.07 -3.38 3.46
C SER A 32 -13.52 -3.73 2.08
N LEU A 33 -12.22 -4.03 1.98
CA LEU A 33 -11.48 -4.20 0.72
C LEU A 33 -11.52 -2.97 -0.21
N GLU A 34 -11.88 -1.81 0.34
CA GLU A 34 -11.81 -0.54 -0.37
C GLU A 34 -10.36 -0.13 -0.58
N LEU A 35 -10.04 0.28 -1.81
CA LEU A 35 -8.72 0.73 -2.22
C LEU A 35 -8.71 2.24 -2.39
N TRP A 36 -7.88 2.93 -1.61
CA TRP A 36 -7.72 4.37 -1.63
C TRP A 36 -6.36 4.74 -2.21
N CYS A 37 -6.30 5.82 -2.98
CA CYS A 37 -5.08 6.40 -3.51
C CYS A 37 -5.13 7.92 -3.38
N ASN A 38 -4.18 8.51 -2.63
CA ASN A 38 -4.10 9.96 -2.44
C ASN A 38 -5.46 10.62 -2.10
N ASP A 39 -6.19 10.01 -1.16
CA ASP A 39 -7.50 10.40 -0.63
C ASP A 39 -8.68 10.22 -1.59
N GLN A 40 -8.47 9.49 -2.68
CA GLN A 40 -9.51 9.11 -3.63
C GLN A 40 -9.77 7.61 -3.59
N LEU A 41 -11.04 7.23 -3.48
CA LEU A 41 -11.46 5.83 -3.60
C LEU A 41 -11.29 5.38 -5.06
N LEU A 42 -10.53 4.31 -5.27
CA LEU A 42 -10.33 3.69 -6.58
C LEU A 42 -11.43 2.68 -6.88
N GLN A 43 -11.81 2.62 -8.15
CA GLN A 43 -12.66 1.55 -8.64
C GLN A 43 -11.85 0.27 -8.80
N THR A 44 -12.37 -0.83 -8.26
CA THR A 44 -11.74 -2.15 -8.34
C THR A 44 -12.68 -3.18 -8.93
N VAL A 45 -12.15 -4.15 -9.67
CA VAL A 45 -12.83 -5.39 -10.05
C VAL A 45 -12.29 -6.52 -9.18
N SER A 46 -13.15 -7.17 -8.42
CA SER A 46 -12.77 -8.24 -7.51
C SER A 46 -13.00 -9.62 -8.12
N ASP A 47 -12.04 -10.53 -7.93
CA ASP A 47 -12.18 -11.95 -8.20
C ASP A 47 -11.85 -12.74 -6.93
N PHE A 48 -12.79 -13.56 -6.47
CA PHE A 48 -12.68 -14.32 -5.22
C PHE A 48 -12.66 -15.81 -5.55
N SER A 49 -11.55 -16.49 -5.24
CA SER A 49 -11.38 -17.93 -5.44
C SER A 49 -10.90 -18.63 -4.17
N ASP A 50 -11.01 -19.96 -4.15
CA ASP A 50 -10.55 -20.80 -3.02
C ASP A 50 -9.03 -20.68 -2.77
N THR A 51 -8.27 -20.21 -3.76
CA THR A 51 -6.79 -20.07 -3.67
C THR A 51 -6.32 -18.67 -3.33
N GLY A 52 -7.24 -17.71 -3.23
CA GLY A 52 -6.95 -16.31 -2.97
C GLY A 52 -7.94 -15.39 -3.64
N SER A 53 -7.90 -14.12 -3.25
CA SER A 53 -8.74 -13.07 -3.82
C SER A 53 -7.87 -12.01 -4.48
N THR A 54 -8.33 -11.44 -5.58
CA THR A 54 -7.62 -10.36 -6.26
C THR A 54 -8.52 -9.15 -6.46
N LEU A 55 -7.95 -7.96 -6.35
CA LEU A 55 -8.60 -6.70 -6.71
C LEU A 55 -7.77 -6.05 -7.84
N ASP A 56 -8.36 -5.97 -9.03
CA ASP A 56 -7.76 -5.33 -10.19
C ASP A 56 -8.24 -3.88 -10.32
N PHE A 57 -7.32 -2.97 -10.66
CA PHE A 57 -7.60 -1.54 -10.82
C PHE A 57 -6.67 -0.91 -11.86
N GLU A 58 -6.93 0.35 -12.20
CA GLU A 58 -6.06 1.16 -13.05
C GLU A 58 -5.55 2.37 -12.26
N LEU A 59 -4.27 2.69 -12.39
CA LEU A 59 -3.64 3.86 -11.78
C LEU A 59 -2.74 4.53 -12.82
N ASP A 60 -3.17 5.68 -13.33
CA ASP A 60 -2.46 6.46 -14.35
C ASP A 60 -1.93 5.62 -15.52
N GLY A 61 -2.82 4.80 -16.10
CA GLY A 61 -2.51 3.93 -17.24
C GLY A 61 -1.70 2.68 -16.90
N GLN A 62 -1.41 2.43 -15.61
CA GLN A 62 -0.79 1.19 -15.14
C GLN A 62 -1.86 0.23 -14.63
N LYS A 63 -1.73 -1.06 -14.97
CA LYS A 63 -2.58 -2.11 -14.40
C LYS A 63 -2.12 -2.43 -12.99
N GLY A 64 -2.99 -2.17 -12.01
CA GLY A 64 -2.77 -2.50 -10.61
C GLY A 64 -3.49 -3.80 -10.23
N ARG A 65 -2.85 -4.61 -9.40
CA ARG A 65 -3.46 -5.78 -8.77
C ARG A 65 -3.06 -5.88 -7.32
N ILE A 66 -4.05 -5.99 -6.45
CA ILE A 66 -3.88 -6.48 -5.09
C ILE A 66 -4.16 -7.98 -5.09
N SER A 67 -3.23 -8.77 -4.56
CA SER A 67 -3.43 -10.19 -4.25
C SER A 67 -3.59 -10.36 -2.74
N ILE A 68 -4.70 -10.99 -2.34
CA ILE A 68 -5.05 -11.33 -0.96
C ILE A 68 -4.80 -12.82 -0.81
N VAL A 69 -3.70 -13.17 -0.14
CA VAL A 69 -3.20 -14.54 -0.03
C VAL A 69 -3.36 -15.02 1.41
N PRO A 70 -4.27 -15.98 1.68
CA PRO A 70 -4.39 -16.60 3.00
C PRO A 70 -3.07 -17.30 3.38
N GLY A 71 -2.43 -16.86 4.46
CA GLY A 71 -1.13 -17.41 4.91
C GLY A 71 -1.23 -18.53 5.94
N GLY A 72 -2.40 -19.12 6.15
CA GLY A 72 -2.63 -20.11 7.22
C GLY A 72 -2.31 -19.51 8.60
N ARG A 73 -1.30 -20.07 9.30
CA ARG A 73 -0.89 -19.58 10.65
C ARG A 73 -0.25 -18.19 10.65
N GLY A 74 0.20 -17.69 9.49
CA GLY A 74 0.87 -16.39 9.35
C GLY A 74 -0.06 -15.21 9.10
N GLY A 75 -1.39 -15.43 9.09
CA GLY A 75 -2.36 -14.40 8.73
C GLY A 75 -2.46 -14.16 7.23
N THR A 76 -3.40 -13.30 6.84
CA THR A 76 -3.60 -12.91 5.43
C THR A 76 -2.52 -11.94 4.99
N ARG A 77 -1.91 -12.22 3.84
CA ARG A 77 -0.94 -11.34 3.19
C ARG A 77 -1.62 -10.56 2.07
N TYR A 78 -1.24 -9.30 1.95
CA TYR A 78 -1.71 -8.39 0.92
C TYR A 78 -0.50 -7.96 0.09
N GLU A 79 -0.57 -8.14 -1.22
CA GLU A 79 0.54 -7.89 -2.14
C GLU A 79 0.07 -6.98 -3.28
N LEU A 80 0.78 -5.88 -3.54
CA LEU A 80 0.50 -4.99 -4.66
C LEU A 80 1.47 -5.26 -5.80
N THR A 81 0.93 -5.32 -7.02
CA THR A 81 1.71 -5.24 -8.25
C THR A 81 1.21 -4.11 -9.16
N LEU A 82 2.15 -3.46 -9.85
CA LEU A 82 1.86 -2.49 -10.92
C LEU A 82 2.53 -2.98 -12.20
N ASN A 83 1.72 -3.23 -13.24
CA ASN A 83 2.14 -3.88 -14.49
C ASN A 83 2.91 -5.20 -14.22
N GLY A 84 2.44 -5.97 -13.25
CA GLY A 84 3.04 -7.24 -12.82
C GLY A 84 4.32 -7.12 -11.98
N ARG A 85 4.79 -5.90 -11.69
CA ARG A 85 5.97 -5.68 -10.84
C ARG A 85 5.55 -5.45 -9.39
N PRO A 86 6.16 -6.14 -8.41
CA PRO A 86 5.80 -5.98 -7.01
C PRO A 86 6.14 -4.58 -6.50
N VAL A 87 5.27 -4.04 -5.66
CA VAL A 87 5.50 -2.80 -4.91
C VAL A 87 5.69 -3.15 -3.44
N GLU A 88 6.75 -2.63 -2.83
CA GLU A 88 7.04 -2.90 -1.43
C GLU A 88 5.97 -2.27 -0.52
N ALA A 89 5.44 -3.07 0.40
CA ALA A 89 4.53 -2.58 1.42
C ALA A 89 5.25 -1.57 2.32
N ALA A 90 4.57 -0.47 2.63
CA ALA A 90 5.02 0.46 3.64
C ALA A 90 5.13 -0.27 4.97
N ARG A 91 6.17 0.07 5.72
CA ARG A 91 6.39 -0.44 7.07
C ARG A 91 6.18 0.70 8.04
N GLU A 92 5.68 0.40 9.23
CA GLU A 92 5.69 1.37 10.31
C GLU A 92 7.12 1.85 10.54
N PRO A 93 7.35 3.16 10.76
CA PRO A 93 8.65 3.62 11.19
C PRO A 93 8.94 2.94 12.53
N PRO A 94 10.16 2.44 12.76
CA PRO A 94 10.51 1.95 14.08
C PRO A 94 10.29 3.08 15.09
N GLU A 95 9.46 2.83 16.10
CA GLU A 95 9.19 3.76 17.20
C GLU A 95 10.54 4.21 17.79
N GLY A 96 10.92 5.48 17.56
CA GLY A 96 12.21 6.02 18.04
C GLY A 96 12.96 6.94 17.08
N GLY A 97 12.48 7.11 15.85
CA GLY A 97 13.10 8.00 14.86
C GLY A 97 12.88 9.50 15.08
N LEU A 98 12.84 10.02 16.32
CA LEU A 98 12.94 11.47 16.53
C LEU A 98 14.38 11.87 16.22
N ARG A 99 14.66 12.14 14.94
CA ARG A 99 15.92 12.73 14.48
C ARG A 99 15.98 14.13 15.08
N ARG A 100 16.56 14.26 16.28
CA ARG A 100 16.98 15.55 16.81
C ARG A 100 18.04 16.08 15.85
N GLU A 101 17.64 16.96 14.95
CA GLU A 101 18.55 17.77 14.18
C GLU A 101 19.29 18.65 15.18
N LYS A 102 20.46 18.20 15.65
CA LYS A 102 21.39 19.07 16.35
C LYS A 102 21.96 20.01 15.31
N THR A 103 21.38 21.19 15.19
CA THR A 103 22.02 22.38 14.64
C THR A 103 23.40 22.50 15.28
N ARG A 104 24.45 22.14 14.54
CA ARG A 104 25.82 22.47 14.93
C ARG A 104 26.12 23.85 14.32
N LEU A 105 25.81 24.88 15.09
CA LEU A 105 26.50 26.16 14.98
C LEU A 105 27.89 25.96 15.61
N HIS A 106 28.94 26.12 14.81
CA HIS A 106 30.20 26.82 15.11
C HIS A 106 31.19 26.59 13.98
#